data_AF-A0A7X8TQR7-F1
#
_entry.id   AF-A0A7X8TQR7-F1
#
_cell.length_a   1.000
_cell.length_b   1.000
_cell.length_c   1.000
_cell.angle_alpha   90.00
_cell.angle_beta   90.00
_cell.angle_gamma   90.00
#
_symmetry.space_group_name_H-M   'P 1'
#
loop_
_entity.id
_entity.type
_entity.pdbx_description
1 polymer ?
#
loop_
_entity_poly.entity_id
_entity_poly.type
_entity_poly.pdbx_seq_one_letter_code
_entity_poly.pdbx_strand_id
1 'polypeptide(L)'
;MKILSLSVLIAMTGAAEAGFHVNAGQLLDGNGQPFVMRGVNHGHAWFADKMASTIADIAHYKANTVRMVISNGVRWQKTPAHQIRSMIATAKQNHLITVLDVHDTTGFGEQQGASSLSTAVDYWIEMKDELIGQEDYVIINIGNEPFGNHVTAQQWTEAHKQAISRLRAAGFNHTLMVDAPNWGQDWQNIMRNYAADVFTADPQQNLVFSVHMYEVYNNYSVINQYISAFGNKALPLVVGEFSQTHKGHYVDADTIMERSVALGVGYLGWSWSGNDNSTADLDIALDWNRNTLSTWGNKIIHGTNGIMQTSIKASVFSTTEPFPICKKSSSDPDGDGWGWENNQSCQMNPHGYAPNGYLYCGNANSDPDGDGWGWENNYSCVMP
;
A
#
# COMPACT_ATOMS: atom_id res chain seq x y z
N MET A 1 -1.71 20.54 -58.19
CA MET A 1 -2.62 19.95 -57.18
C MET A 1 -1.75 19.35 -56.09
N LYS A 2 -1.44 20.10 -55.02
CA LYS A 2 -0.67 19.60 -53.87
C LYS A 2 -1.67 19.27 -52.77
N ILE A 3 -1.80 17.99 -52.43
CA ILE A 3 -2.64 17.52 -51.34
C ILE A 3 -1.83 17.70 -50.06
N LEU A 4 -2.25 18.62 -49.19
CA LEU A 4 -1.75 18.69 -47.81
C LEU A 4 -2.49 17.62 -47.00
N SER A 5 -1.76 16.61 -46.54
CA SER A 5 -2.23 15.70 -45.50
C SER A 5 -2.10 16.38 -44.14
N LEU A 6 -3.23 16.61 -43.48
CA LEU A 6 -3.30 17.14 -42.13
C LEU A 6 -3.27 15.96 -41.15
N SER A 7 -2.12 15.73 -40.50
CA SER A 7 -2.00 14.74 -39.43
C SER A 7 -2.56 15.32 -38.14
N VAL A 8 -3.72 14.83 -37.69
CA VAL A 8 -4.29 15.15 -36.39
C VAL A 8 -3.59 14.30 -35.34
N LEU A 9 -2.73 14.91 -34.51
CA LEU A 9 -2.26 14.30 -33.27
C LEU A 9 -3.42 14.32 -32.26
N ILE A 10 -4.01 13.16 -32.01
CA ILE A 10 -4.89 12.97 -30.84
C ILE A 10 -3.97 12.75 -29.65
N ALA A 11 -3.77 13.80 -28.84
CA ALA A 11 -3.20 13.64 -27.52
C ALA A 11 -4.24 12.91 -26.66
N MET A 12 -4.05 11.61 -26.44
CA MET A 12 -4.78 10.89 -25.41
C MET A 12 -4.24 11.36 -24.05
N THR A 13 -4.94 12.29 -23.42
CA THR A 13 -4.80 12.53 -21.99
C THR A 13 -5.38 11.32 -21.28
N GLY A 14 -4.56 10.31 -21.03
CA GLY A 14 -4.90 9.27 -20.07
C GLY A 14 -5.12 9.95 -18.73
N ALA A 15 -6.32 9.86 -18.17
CA ALA A 15 -6.50 10.19 -16.77
C ALA A 15 -5.60 9.24 -15.99
N ALA A 16 -4.55 9.76 -15.35
CA ALA A 16 -3.86 8.99 -14.32
C ALA A 16 -4.93 8.63 -13.28
N GLU A 17 -5.16 7.33 -13.05
CA GLU A 17 -5.97 6.94 -11.91
C GLU A 17 -5.25 7.42 -10.65
N ALA A 18 -5.90 8.29 -9.89
CA ALA A 18 -5.39 8.73 -8.60
C ALA A 18 -5.50 7.55 -7.63
N GLY A 19 -4.41 7.24 -6.92
CA GLY A 19 -4.36 6.14 -5.97
C GLY A 19 -3.61 4.89 -6.42
N PHE A 20 -3.52 3.94 -5.50
CA PHE A 20 -3.11 2.57 -5.83
C PHE A 20 -4.05 1.97 -6.86
N HIS A 21 -3.48 1.27 -7.83
CA HIS A 21 -4.23 0.56 -8.86
C HIS A 21 -3.53 -0.73 -9.26
N VAL A 22 -4.29 -1.63 -9.89
CA VAL A 22 -3.76 -2.90 -10.41
C VAL A 22 -3.66 -2.82 -11.91
N ASN A 23 -2.50 -3.17 -12.44
CA ASN A 23 -2.27 -3.28 -13.87
C ASN A 23 -1.41 -4.50 -14.20
N ALA A 24 -1.82 -5.29 -15.19
CA ALA A 24 -1.10 -6.48 -15.64
C ALA A 24 -0.66 -7.44 -14.51
N GLY A 25 -1.50 -7.58 -13.48
CA GLY A 25 -1.23 -8.45 -12.33
C GLY A 25 -0.29 -7.86 -11.27
N GLN A 26 0.09 -6.59 -11.39
CA GLN A 26 0.94 -5.88 -10.44
C GLN A 26 0.14 -4.80 -9.69
N LEU A 27 0.43 -4.63 -8.41
CA LEU A 27 -0.03 -3.47 -7.64
C LEU A 27 0.92 -2.31 -7.90
N LEU A 28 0.38 -1.19 -8.36
CA LEU A 28 1.09 0.06 -8.63
C LEU A 28 0.64 1.11 -7.62
N ASP A 29 1.56 1.94 -7.15
CA ASP A 29 1.23 3.11 -6.32
C ASP A 29 0.64 4.27 -7.15
N GLY A 30 0.28 5.36 -6.46
CA GLY A 30 -0.31 6.55 -7.09
C GLY A 30 0.53 7.23 -8.18
N ASN A 31 1.84 6.96 -8.22
CA ASN A 31 2.73 7.44 -9.29
C ASN A 31 2.96 6.38 -10.38
N GLY A 32 2.21 5.28 -10.36
CA GLY A 32 2.32 4.17 -11.31
C GLY A 32 3.57 3.29 -11.11
N GLN A 33 4.23 3.36 -9.95
CA GLN A 33 5.40 2.52 -9.67
C GLN A 33 4.98 1.19 -9.03
N PRO A 34 5.57 0.04 -9.44
CA PRO A 34 5.31 -1.23 -8.79
C PRO A 34 5.59 -1.17 -7.28
N PHE A 35 4.60 -1.55 -6.50
CA PHE A 35 4.68 -1.54 -5.05
C PHE A 35 4.53 -2.96 -4.50
N VAL A 36 5.59 -3.43 -3.85
CA VAL A 36 5.63 -4.77 -3.23
C VAL A 36 5.64 -4.60 -1.72
N MET A 37 4.57 -5.02 -1.06
CA MET A 37 4.44 -4.87 0.40
C MET A 37 5.51 -5.66 1.14
N ARG A 38 6.16 -5.01 2.11
CA ARG A 38 7.10 -5.56 3.07
C ARG A 38 6.79 -4.92 4.42
N GLY A 39 6.06 -5.64 5.25
CA GLY A 39 5.49 -5.04 6.44
C GLY A 39 5.07 -6.04 7.51
N VAL A 40 4.27 -5.55 8.44
CA VAL A 40 3.76 -6.34 9.57
C VAL A 40 2.32 -5.94 9.90
N ASN A 41 1.64 -6.80 10.65
CA ASN A 41 0.31 -6.57 11.19
C ASN A 41 0.39 -5.92 12.59
N HIS A 42 -0.54 -5.03 12.91
CA HIS A 42 -0.73 -4.43 14.22
C HIS A 42 -2.19 -4.53 14.67
N GLY A 43 -2.39 -5.14 15.85
CA GLY A 43 -3.68 -5.36 16.52
C GLY A 43 -4.34 -4.09 17.08
N HIS A 44 -4.56 -3.04 16.28
CA HIS A 44 -5.05 -1.73 16.77
C HIS A 44 -6.38 -1.83 17.53
N ALA A 45 -7.34 -2.65 17.06
CA ALA A 45 -8.63 -2.86 17.72
C ALA A 45 -8.51 -3.34 19.20
N TRP A 46 -7.40 -4.00 19.55
CA TRP A 46 -7.14 -4.50 20.89
C TRP A 46 -6.14 -3.64 21.68
N PHE A 47 -5.28 -2.90 20.98
CA PHE A 47 -4.14 -2.17 21.56
C PHE A 47 -4.00 -0.76 21.00
N ALA A 48 -5.11 -0.01 20.96
CA ALA A 48 -5.15 1.34 20.37
C ALA A 48 -4.15 2.33 21.02
N ASP A 49 -3.81 2.14 22.31
CA ASP A 49 -2.82 2.95 23.02
C ASP A 49 -1.37 2.73 22.52
N LYS A 50 -1.11 1.63 21.81
CA LYS A 50 0.21 1.28 21.25
C LYS A 50 0.41 1.73 19.81
N MET A 51 -0.63 2.23 19.13
CA MET A 51 -0.61 2.51 17.70
C MET A 51 0.54 3.43 17.28
N ALA A 52 0.73 4.57 17.97
CA ALA A 52 1.70 5.58 17.54
C ALA A 52 3.15 5.09 17.68
N SER A 53 3.50 4.46 18.81
CA SER A 53 4.83 3.89 19.02
C SER A 53 5.08 2.71 18.08
N THR A 54 4.09 1.85 17.89
CA THR A 54 4.20 0.68 17.00
C THR A 54 4.45 1.09 15.56
N ILE A 55 3.70 2.07 15.04
CA ILE A 55 3.90 2.58 13.67
C ILE A 55 5.33 3.14 13.50
N ALA A 56 5.80 3.93 14.46
CA ALA A 56 7.15 4.49 14.42
C ALA A 56 8.24 3.40 14.45
N ASP A 57 8.04 2.35 15.25
CA ASP A 57 8.98 1.24 15.37
C ASP A 57 8.99 0.34 14.12
N ILE A 58 7.82 0.09 13.54
CA ILE A 58 7.68 -0.61 12.26
C ILE A 58 8.42 0.14 11.14
N ALA A 59 8.23 1.46 11.07
CA ALA A 59 8.93 2.31 10.10
C ALA A 59 10.46 2.37 10.35
N HIS A 60 10.90 2.33 11.61
CA HIS A 60 12.31 2.25 11.96
C HIS A 60 12.99 1.02 11.33
N TYR A 61 12.28 -0.11 11.29
CA TYR A 61 12.72 -1.34 10.62
C TYR A 61 12.55 -1.34 9.10
N LYS A 62 12.30 -0.17 8.51
CA LYS A 62 12.17 0.06 7.07
C LYS A 62 10.98 -0.66 6.42
N ALA A 63 9.99 -1.14 7.19
CA ALA A 63 8.75 -1.58 6.59
C ALA A 63 8.18 -0.47 5.68
N ASN A 64 7.52 -0.86 4.60
CA ASN A 64 6.83 0.08 3.71
C ASN A 64 5.31 0.05 3.89
N THR A 65 4.80 -0.94 4.64
CA THR A 65 3.37 -1.17 4.84
C THR A 65 3.12 -1.59 6.28
N VAL A 66 2.00 -1.14 6.86
CA VAL A 66 1.43 -1.68 8.09
C VAL A 66 -0.01 -2.08 7.82
N ARG A 67 -0.39 -3.30 8.23
CA ARG A 67 -1.79 -3.74 8.25
C ARG A 67 -2.35 -3.56 9.64
N MET A 68 -3.40 -2.76 9.75
CA MET A 68 -4.02 -2.40 11.02
C MET A 68 -5.37 -3.08 11.15
N VAL A 69 -5.43 -3.94 12.16
CA VAL A 69 -6.64 -4.62 12.62
C VAL A 69 -7.59 -3.59 13.21
N ILE A 70 -8.75 -3.41 12.59
CA ILE A 70 -9.82 -2.55 13.09
C ILE A 70 -11.09 -3.37 13.36
N SER A 71 -12.02 -2.80 14.14
CA SER A 71 -13.27 -3.49 14.47
C SER A 71 -14.50 -2.71 14.03
N ASN A 72 -15.48 -3.42 13.46
CA ASN A 72 -16.78 -2.85 13.12
C ASN A 72 -17.77 -2.83 14.30
N GLY A 73 -17.40 -3.38 15.46
CA GLY A 73 -18.21 -3.37 16.67
C GLY A 73 -19.02 -4.64 16.94
N VAL A 74 -18.90 -5.68 16.11
CA VAL A 74 -19.69 -6.91 16.26
C VAL A 74 -19.09 -7.84 17.33
N ARG A 75 -17.77 -7.99 17.36
CA ARG A 75 -17.01 -8.83 18.31
C ARG A 75 -16.22 -8.00 19.30
N TRP A 76 -15.59 -6.92 18.83
CA TRP A 76 -14.75 -6.06 19.67
C TRP A 76 -15.29 -4.64 19.72
N GLN A 77 -14.60 -3.77 20.48
CA GLN A 77 -14.97 -2.36 20.54
C GLN A 77 -14.81 -1.74 19.14
N LYS A 78 -15.90 -1.18 18.63
CA LYS A 78 -15.92 -0.50 17.32
C LYS A 78 -14.81 0.55 17.25
N THR A 79 -14.00 0.49 16.21
CA THR A 79 -13.03 1.53 15.88
C THR A 79 -13.79 2.75 15.33
N PRO A 80 -13.73 3.92 15.98
CA PRO A 80 -14.45 5.10 15.51
C PRO A 80 -13.66 5.85 14.40
N ALA A 81 -14.37 6.65 13.60
CA ALA A 81 -13.82 7.45 12.50
C ALA A 81 -12.55 8.25 12.85
N HIS A 82 -12.51 8.89 14.03
CA HIS A 82 -11.33 9.65 14.44
C HIS A 82 -10.07 8.79 14.61
N GLN A 83 -10.21 7.51 14.97
CA GLN A 83 -9.05 6.60 15.03
C GLN A 83 -8.59 6.19 13.64
N ILE A 84 -9.50 5.98 12.68
CA ILE A 84 -9.15 5.78 11.26
C ILE A 84 -8.32 6.95 10.74
N ARG A 85 -8.77 8.18 10.99
CA ARG A 85 -8.05 9.40 10.62
C ARG A 85 -6.66 9.46 11.25
N SER A 86 -6.55 9.18 12.55
CA SER A 86 -5.26 9.18 13.26
C SER A 86 -4.30 8.12 12.73
N MET A 87 -4.79 6.90 12.48
CA MET A 87 -4.02 5.81 11.90
C MET A 87 -3.40 6.20 10.56
N ILE A 88 -4.22 6.73 9.64
CA ILE A 88 -3.77 7.17 8.31
C ILE A 88 -2.75 8.31 8.44
N ALA A 89 -3.03 9.31 9.27
CA ALA A 89 -2.12 10.44 9.46
C ALA A 89 -0.76 10.01 10.03
N THR A 90 -0.76 9.14 11.05
CA THR A 90 0.48 8.66 11.67
C THR A 90 1.27 7.75 10.73
N ALA A 91 0.61 6.87 9.97
CA ALA A 91 1.28 6.04 8.97
C ALA A 91 1.92 6.89 7.86
N LYS A 92 1.22 7.90 7.35
CA LYS A 92 1.75 8.84 6.34
C LYS A 92 2.97 9.60 6.85
N GLN A 93 2.94 10.11 8.08
CA GLN A 93 4.10 10.76 8.72
C GLN A 93 5.31 9.84 8.84
N ASN A 94 5.08 8.53 8.93
CA ASN A 94 6.13 7.51 8.99
C ASN A 94 6.43 6.88 7.63
N HIS A 95 5.84 7.39 6.55
CA HIS A 95 5.99 6.90 5.18
C HIS A 95 5.63 5.40 5.01
N LEU A 96 4.55 4.98 5.68
CA LEU A 96 3.96 3.65 5.56
C LEU A 96 2.65 3.71 4.80
N ILE A 97 2.46 2.77 3.87
CA ILE A 97 1.14 2.45 3.32
C ILE A 97 0.33 1.73 4.39
N THR A 98 -0.95 2.08 4.48
CA THR A 98 -1.85 1.49 5.46
C THR A 98 -2.78 0.49 4.77
N VAL A 99 -2.76 -0.76 5.21
CA VAL A 99 -3.85 -1.71 4.93
C VAL A 99 -4.77 -1.70 6.14
N LEU A 100 -6.06 -1.43 5.97
CA LEU A 100 -7.03 -1.51 7.07
C LEU A 100 -7.89 -2.76 6.88
N ASP A 101 -8.03 -3.59 7.91
CA ASP A 101 -8.87 -4.80 7.87
C ASP A 101 -9.97 -4.79 8.95
N VAL A 102 -11.22 -5.06 8.58
CA VAL A 102 -12.29 -5.31 9.56
C VAL A 102 -12.13 -6.72 10.09
N HIS A 103 -11.67 -6.85 11.32
CA HIS A 103 -11.29 -8.15 11.87
C HIS A 103 -12.48 -8.96 12.38
N ASP A 104 -13.64 -8.34 12.62
CA ASP A 104 -14.80 -9.04 13.17
C ASP A 104 -15.32 -10.16 12.26
N THR A 105 -14.96 -10.18 10.98
CA THR A 105 -15.38 -11.20 10.00
C THR A 105 -14.68 -12.55 10.15
N THR A 106 -13.59 -12.62 10.92
CA THR A 106 -12.74 -13.80 11.02
C THR A 106 -13.53 -15.06 11.35
N GLY A 107 -13.49 -16.03 10.42
CA GLY A 107 -14.08 -17.35 10.58
C GLY A 107 -15.59 -17.40 10.39
N PHE A 108 -16.23 -16.41 9.74
CA PHE A 108 -17.69 -16.39 9.54
C PHE A 108 -18.24 -17.74 9.01
N GLY A 109 -19.37 -18.15 9.58
CA GLY A 109 -19.98 -19.47 9.34
C GLY A 109 -19.45 -20.58 10.26
N GLU A 110 -18.37 -20.36 11.00
CA GLU A 110 -17.79 -21.30 11.97
C GLU A 110 -17.50 -20.64 13.33
N GLN A 111 -16.84 -19.48 13.33
CA GLN A 111 -16.58 -18.68 14.51
C GLN A 111 -17.88 -18.06 15.04
N GLN A 112 -18.24 -18.41 16.27
CA GLN A 112 -19.37 -17.77 16.95
C GLN A 112 -19.14 -16.26 17.07
N GLY A 113 -20.15 -15.48 16.67
CA GLY A 113 -20.12 -14.02 16.75
C GLY A 113 -19.38 -13.35 15.60
N ALA A 114 -18.88 -14.09 14.61
CA ALA A 114 -18.26 -13.48 13.42
C ALA A 114 -19.25 -12.62 12.63
N SER A 115 -18.76 -11.46 12.20
CA SER A 115 -19.47 -10.52 11.33
C SER A 115 -19.55 -11.07 9.91
N SER A 116 -20.64 -10.77 9.21
CA SER A 116 -20.69 -10.99 7.76
C SER A 116 -19.84 -9.93 7.02
N LEU A 117 -19.41 -10.23 5.79
CA LEU A 117 -18.82 -9.22 4.89
C LEU A 117 -19.78 -8.05 4.60
N SER A 118 -21.09 -8.32 4.50
CA SER A 118 -22.07 -7.26 4.26
C SER A 118 -22.08 -6.23 5.40
N THR A 119 -21.92 -6.68 6.64
CA THR A 119 -21.85 -5.81 7.82
C THR A 119 -20.50 -5.09 7.92
N ALA A 120 -19.40 -5.71 7.47
CA ALA A 120 -18.12 -5.01 7.32
C ALA A 120 -18.21 -3.89 6.27
N VAL A 121 -18.91 -4.11 5.17
CA VAL A 121 -19.17 -3.08 4.15
C VAL A 121 -20.01 -1.91 4.70
N ASP A 122 -20.99 -2.17 5.56
CA ASP A 122 -21.75 -1.10 6.22
C ASP A 122 -20.82 -0.18 7.02
N TYR A 123 -19.86 -0.77 7.75
CA TYR A 123 -18.84 -0.03 8.48
C TYR A 123 -17.92 0.77 7.56
N TRP A 124 -17.45 0.20 6.45
CA TRP A 124 -16.63 0.94 5.49
C TRP A 124 -17.37 2.16 4.93
N ILE A 125 -18.64 1.99 4.53
CA ILE A 125 -19.48 3.08 4.02
C ILE A 125 -19.70 4.16 5.09
N GLU A 126 -19.82 3.78 6.37
CA GLU A 126 -19.88 4.73 7.47
C GLU A 126 -18.56 5.53 7.63
N MET A 127 -17.41 4.90 7.41
CA MET A 127 -16.08 5.54 7.50
C MET A 127 -15.66 6.29 6.23
N LYS A 128 -16.52 6.40 5.21
CA LYS A 128 -16.15 6.92 3.87
C LYS A 128 -15.46 8.29 3.90
N ASP A 129 -15.88 9.19 4.79
CA ASP A 129 -15.39 10.57 4.85
C ASP A 129 -13.94 10.65 5.38
N GLU A 130 -13.45 9.57 5.98
CA GLU A 130 -12.06 9.43 6.43
C GLU A 130 -11.16 8.74 5.40
N LEU A 131 -11.77 8.07 4.41
CA LEU A 131 -11.08 7.17 3.49
C LEU A 131 -10.99 7.75 2.08
N ILE A 132 -12.07 8.31 1.54
CA ILE A 132 -12.06 8.94 0.21
C ILE A 132 -11.05 10.10 0.21
N GLY A 133 -10.20 10.15 -0.81
CA GLY A 133 -9.05 11.05 -0.89
C GLY A 133 -7.77 10.50 -0.26
N GLN A 134 -7.77 9.26 0.25
CA GLN A 134 -6.59 8.55 0.75
C GLN A 134 -6.19 7.36 -0.12
N GLU A 135 -6.65 7.30 -1.37
CA GLU A 135 -6.41 6.19 -2.31
C GLU A 135 -4.92 5.96 -2.60
N ASP A 136 -4.07 7.00 -2.46
CA ASP A 136 -2.61 6.90 -2.58
C ASP A 136 -1.92 6.29 -1.36
N TYR A 137 -2.62 6.15 -0.23
CA TYR A 137 -2.01 5.82 1.07
C TYR A 137 -2.68 4.65 1.77
N VAL A 138 -3.90 4.29 1.36
CA VAL A 138 -4.75 3.31 2.04
C VAL A 138 -5.24 2.26 1.07
N ILE A 139 -5.10 1.00 1.48
CA ILE A 139 -5.71 -0.17 0.84
C ILE A 139 -6.75 -0.72 1.81
N ILE A 140 -7.95 -1.00 1.30
CA ILE A 140 -9.07 -1.48 2.12
C ILE A 140 -9.14 -3.00 2.02
N ASN A 141 -8.77 -3.71 3.08
CA ASN A 141 -9.02 -5.13 3.19
C ASN A 141 -10.42 -5.36 3.75
N ILE A 142 -11.34 -5.81 2.88
CA ILE A 142 -12.79 -5.72 3.11
C ILE A 142 -13.20 -6.37 4.44
N GLY A 143 -12.62 -7.51 4.78
CA GLY A 143 -12.76 -8.16 6.08
C GLY A 143 -11.72 -9.25 6.23
N ASN A 144 -11.17 -9.38 7.44
CA ASN A 144 -10.21 -10.42 7.78
C ASN A 144 -10.85 -11.80 7.69
N GLU A 145 -10.21 -12.72 6.96
CA GLU A 145 -10.55 -14.15 6.94
C GLU A 145 -12.06 -14.45 6.94
N PRO A 146 -12.83 -13.92 5.97
CA PRO A 146 -14.26 -13.69 6.14
C PRO A 146 -15.11 -14.95 6.03
N PHE A 147 -14.50 -16.14 6.05
CA PHE A 147 -15.16 -17.44 6.06
C PHE A 147 -14.31 -18.51 6.76
N GLY A 148 -14.96 -19.34 7.57
CA GLY A 148 -14.37 -20.55 8.15
C GLY A 148 -14.22 -21.71 7.15
N ASN A 149 -14.21 -22.94 7.67
CA ASN A 149 -13.92 -24.18 6.93
C ASN A 149 -15.10 -24.74 6.13
N HIS A 150 -16.33 -24.38 6.48
CA HIS A 150 -17.55 -24.95 5.90
C HIS A 150 -18.17 -24.07 4.82
N VAL A 151 -17.33 -23.36 4.06
CA VAL A 151 -17.73 -22.45 2.99
C VAL A 151 -17.61 -23.12 1.62
N THR A 152 -18.56 -22.82 0.74
CA THR A 152 -18.53 -23.22 -0.68
C THR A 152 -17.90 -22.13 -1.53
N ALA A 153 -17.36 -22.52 -2.70
CA ALA A 153 -16.82 -21.54 -3.64
C ALA A 153 -17.84 -20.45 -4.03
N GLN A 154 -19.11 -20.81 -4.22
CA GLN A 154 -20.18 -19.87 -4.53
C GLN A 154 -20.45 -18.87 -3.39
N GLN A 155 -20.43 -19.32 -2.13
CA GLN A 155 -20.64 -18.42 -1.00
C GLN A 155 -19.51 -17.40 -0.87
N TRP A 156 -18.26 -17.84 -1.01
CA TRP A 156 -17.11 -16.93 -0.97
C TRP A 156 -17.11 -15.96 -2.15
N THR A 157 -17.34 -16.42 -3.38
CA THR A 157 -17.32 -15.54 -4.57
C THR A 157 -18.46 -14.52 -4.54
N GLU A 158 -19.70 -14.95 -4.31
CA GLU A 158 -20.86 -14.05 -4.37
C GLU A 158 -20.85 -13.00 -3.25
N ALA A 159 -20.39 -13.36 -2.05
CA ALA A 159 -20.25 -12.38 -0.97
C ALA A 159 -19.24 -11.28 -1.31
N HIS A 160 -18.09 -11.64 -1.90
CA HIS A 160 -17.09 -10.66 -2.31
C HIS A 160 -17.57 -9.81 -3.49
N LYS A 161 -18.21 -10.40 -4.50
CA LYS A 161 -18.80 -9.62 -5.61
C LYS A 161 -19.80 -8.59 -5.11
N GLN A 162 -20.67 -8.96 -4.18
CA GLN A 162 -21.62 -8.05 -3.57
C GLN A 162 -20.93 -6.97 -2.74
N ALA A 163 -19.92 -7.33 -1.94
CA ALA A 163 -19.17 -6.38 -1.13
C ALA A 163 -18.46 -5.33 -2.00
N ILE A 164 -17.74 -5.78 -3.03
CA ILE A 164 -17.04 -4.92 -4.00
C ILE A 164 -18.05 -4.00 -4.70
N SER A 165 -19.15 -4.54 -5.24
CA SER A 165 -20.17 -3.75 -5.93
C SER A 165 -20.73 -2.63 -5.04
N ARG A 166 -21.01 -2.93 -3.77
CA ARG A 166 -21.51 -1.95 -2.79
C ARG A 166 -20.48 -0.88 -2.44
N LEU A 167 -19.21 -1.25 -2.27
CA LEU A 167 -18.13 -0.29 -2.01
C LEU A 167 -17.92 0.63 -3.22
N ARG A 168 -17.86 0.09 -4.44
CA ARG A 168 -17.75 0.91 -5.66
C ARG A 168 -18.96 1.83 -5.83
N ALA A 169 -20.17 1.34 -5.58
CA ALA A 169 -21.39 2.16 -5.62
C ALA A 169 -21.41 3.29 -4.57
N ALA A 170 -20.70 3.10 -3.45
CA ALA A 170 -20.53 4.12 -2.42
C ALA A 170 -19.40 5.13 -2.70
N GLY A 171 -18.68 4.97 -3.83
CA GLY A 171 -17.64 5.90 -4.28
C GLY A 171 -16.21 5.54 -3.86
N PHE A 172 -15.97 4.33 -3.34
CA PHE A 172 -14.61 3.88 -3.03
C PHE A 172 -13.82 3.55 -4.29
N ASN A 173 -12.71 4.26 -4.51
CA ASN A 173 -11.78 4.03 -5.63
C ASN A 173 -10.45 3.39 -5.17
N HIS A 174 -10.29 3.14 -3.87
CA HIS A 174 -9.13 2.44 -3.30
C HIS A 174 -8.93 1.08 -3.96
N THR A 175 -7.68 0.61 -4.03
CA THR A 175 -7.46 -0.82 -4.19
C THR A 175 -8.13 -1.56 -3.03
N LEU A 176 -8.92 -2.59 -3.36
CA LEU A 176 -9.54 -3.45 -2.35
C LEU A 176 -8.74 -4.74 -2.21
N MET A 177 -8.47 -5.14 -0.98
CA MET A 177 -7.84 -6.41 -0.65
C MET A 177 -8.88 -7.45 -0.22
N VAL A 178 -8.82 -8.64 -0.83
CA VAL A 178 -9.77 -9.74 -0.66
C VAL A 178 -9.06 -10.94 -0.04
N ASP A 179 -9.47 -11.32 1.18
CA ASP A 179 -8.92 -12.47 1.87
C ASP A 179 -9.54 -13.79 1.40
N ALA A 180 -8.72 -14.82 1.45
CA ALA A 180 -9.13 -16.18 1.21
C ALA A 180 -10.14 -16.71 2.25
N PRO A 181 -10.93 -17.75 1.90
CA PRO A 181 -11.72 -18.50 2.87
C PRO A 181 -10.82 -19.43 3.70
N ASN A 182 -11.45 -20.23 4.55
CA ASN A 182 -10.77 -21.20 5.42
C ASN A 182 -9.78 -20.52 6.36
N TRP A 183 -10.25 -19.48 7.05
CA TRP A 183 -9.41 -18.70 7.96
C TRP A 183 -8.19 -18.12 7.21
N GLY A 184 -8.41 -17.60 6.00
CA GLY A 184 -7.36 -17.05 5.13
C GLY A 184 -6.39 -18.07 4.52
N GLN A 185 -6.33 -19.31 5.03
CA GLN A 185 -5.36 -20.31 4.59
C GLN A 185 -5.72 -20.96 3.25
N ASP A 186 -6.98 -20.87 2.80
CA ASP A 186 -7.47 -21.42 1.53
C ASP A 186 -7.08 -22.89 1.29
N TRP A 187 -7.15 -23.74 2.32
CA TRP A 187 -6.74 -25.15 2.18
C TRP A 187 -7.57 -25.91 1.13
N GLN A 188 -8.78 -25.43 0.80
CA GLN A 188 -9.63 -25.94 -0.27
C GLN A 188 -9.27 -25.39 -1.66
N ASN A 189 -8.33 -24.45 -1.77
CA ASN A 189 -7.96 -23.71 -2.98
C ASN A 189 -9.16 -22.98 -3.63
N ILE A 190 -10.13 -22.50 -2.84
CA ILE A 190 -11.31 -21.79 -3.35
C ILE A 190 -10.86 -20.45 -3.93
N MET A 191 -10.17 -19.60 -3.15
CA MET A 191 -9.68 -18.32 -3.67
C MET A 191 -8.72 -18.56 -4.83
N ARG A 192 -7.77 -19.48 -4.69
CA ARG A 192 -6.82 -19.84 -5.75
C ARG A 192 -7.52 -20.17 -7.06
N ASN A 193 -8.64 -20.90 -7.03
CA ASN A 193 -9.34 -21.33 -8.23
C ASN A 193 -10.28 -20.26 -8.80
N TYR A 194 -10.96 -19.50 -7.94
CA TYR A 194 -12.07 -18.62 -8.32
C TYR A 194 -11.77 -17.11 -8.21
N ALA A 195 -10.56 -16.70 -7.85
CA ALA A 195 -10.17 -15.29 -7.74
C ALA A 195 -10.43 -14.49 -9.04
N ALA A 196 -10.26 -15.09 -10.23
CA ALA A 196 -10.54 -14.41 -11.50
C ALA A 196 -12.01 -13.98 -11.64
N ASP A 197 -12.95 -14.76 -11.10
CA ASP A 197 -14.38 -14.44 -11.13
C ASP A 197 -14.72 -13.26 -10.21
N VAL A 198 -13.97 -13.09 -9.11
CA VAL A 198 -14.11 -11.95 -8.20
C VAL A 198 -13.43 -10.72 -8.79
N PHE A 199 -12.23 -10.90 -9.37
CA PHE A 199 -11.46 -9.82 -10.01
C PHE A 199 -12.25 -9.14 -11.13
N THR A 200 -12.82 -9.93 -12.03
CA THR A 200 -13.59 -9.42 -13.18
C THR A 200 -14.94 -8.81 -12.80
N ALA A 201 -15.42 -9.03 -11.58
CA ALA A 201 -16.64 -8.41 -11.07
C ALA A 201 -16.42 -7.00 -10.52
N ASP A 202 -15.17 -6.62 -10.22
CA ASP A 202 -14.84 -5.22 -9.91
C ASP A 202 -14.84 -4.41 -11.21
N PRO A 203 -15.74 -3.42 -11.38
CA PRO A 203 -15.73 -2.56 -12.57
C PRO A 203 -14.42 -1.78 -12.74
N GLN A 204 -13.64 -1.58 -11.67
CA GLN A 204 -12.32 -0.94 -11.72
C GLN A 204 -11.17 -1.93 -11.92
N GLN A 205 -11.44 -3.25 -11.78
CA GLN A 205 -10.40 -4.29 -11.77
C GLN A 205 -9.21 -3.95 -10.84
N ASN A 206 -9.51 -3.27 -9.73
CA ASN A 206 -8.52 -2.74 -8.78
C ASN A 206 -8.59 -3.53 -7.47
N LEU A 207 -8.32 -4.83 -7.57
CA LEU A 207 -8.31 -5.77 -6.43
C LEU A 207 -6.94 -6.43 -6.26
N VAL A 208 -6.54 -6.62 -5.01
CA VAL A 208 -5.45 -7.52 -4.62
C VAL A 208 -5.98 -8.67 -3.77
N PHE A 209 -5.48 -9.89 -4.00
CA PHE A 209 -5.87 -11.05 -3.21
C PHE A 209 -4.89 -11.27 -2.06
N SER A 210 -5.38 -11.76 -0.92
CA SER A 210 -4.60 -12.02 0.28
C SER A 210 -4.77 -13.47 0.75
N VAL A 211 -3.65 -14.16 0.93
CA VAL A 211 -3.58 -15.48 1.54
C VAL A 211 -2.85 -15.40 2.88
N HIS A 212 -3.36 -16.12 3.88
CA HIS A 212 -2.73 -16.18 5.20
C HIS A 212 -2.00 -17.51 5.33
N MET A 213 -0.68 -17.46 5.25
CA MET A 213 0.13 -18.65 5.17
C MET A 213 0.60 -19.11 6.55
N TYR A 214 -0.22 -19.94 7.20
CA TYR A 214 0.13 -20.64 8.43
C TYR A 214 0.45 -22.13 8.18
N GLU A 215 0.01 -23.06 9.04
CA GLU A 215 0.46 -24.45 9.06
C GLU A 215 0.10 -25.27 7.81
N VAL A 216 -0.85 -24.81 7.00
CA VAL A 216 -1.11 -25.38 5.66
C VAL A 216 0.14 -25.23 4.75
N TYR A 217 0.94 -24.19 4.97
CA TYR A 217 2.08 -23.79 4.16
C TYR A 217 3.40 -24.16 4.86
N ASN A 218 3.57 -25.45 5.10
CA ASN A 218 4.69 -26.00 5.87
C ASN A 218 5.89 -26.50 5.03
N ASN A 219 5.84 -26.32 3.70
CA ASN A 219 6.93 -26.73 2.81
C ASN A 219 6.92 -25.96 1.48
N TYR A 220 8.08 -25.99 0.82
CA TYR A 220 8.29 -25.33 -0.46
C TYR A 220 7.27 -25.66 -1.56
N SER A 221 6.87 -26.92 -1.70
CA SER A 221 6.01 -27.34 -2.79
C SER A 221 4.64 -26.67 -2.71
N VAL A 222 4.01 -26.68 -1.53
CA VAL A 222 2.69 -26.07 -1.32
C VAL A 222 2.75 -24.55 -1.52
N ILE A 223 3.75 -23.90 -0.93
CA ILE A 223 3.96 -22.44 -1.06
C ILE A 223 4.18 -22.04 -2.52
N ASN A 224 5.15 -22.67 -3.19
CA ASN A 224 5.49 -22.32 -4.55
C ASN A 224 4.30 -22.55 -5.51
N GLN A 225 3.57 -23.64 -5.34
CA GLN A 225 2.39 -23.93 -6.18
C GLN A 225 1.29 -22.90 -5.99
N TYR A 226 1.04 -22.45 -4.76
CA TYR A 226 0.01 -21.46 -4.47
C TYR A 226 0.39 -20.10 -5.05
N ILE A 227 1.57 -19.57 -4.71
CA ILE A 227 2.02 -18.25 -5.18
C ILE A 227 2.12 -18.22 -6.72
N SER A 228 2.71 -19.26 -7.32
CA SER A 228 2.85 -19.31 -8.80
C SER A 228 1.50 -19.39 -9.52
N ALA A 229 0.45 -19.94 -8.88
CA ALA A 229 -0.87 -20.02 -9.50
C ALA A 229 -1.51 -18.64 -9.73
N PHE A 230 -1.25 -17.67 -8.85
CA PHE A 230 -1.72 -16.29 -9.02
C PHE A 230 -0.94 -15.56 -10.10
N GLY A 231 0.40 -15.69 -10.10
CA GLY A 231 1.25 -15.14 -11.15
C GLY A 231 0.89 -15.65 -12.54
N ASN A 232 0.63 -16.96 -12.69
CA ASN A 232 0.20 -17.57 -13.95
C ASN A 232 -1.17 -17.07 -14.44
N LYS A 233 -2.00 -16.51 -13.55
CA LYS A 233 -3.30 -15.91 -13.88
C LYS A 233 -3.23 -14.39 -14.03
N ALA A 234 -2.05 -13.79 -13.88
CA ALA A 234 -1.84 -12.34 -13.80
C ALA A 234 -2.77 -11.68 -12.76
N LEU A 235 -2.97 -12.33 -11.62
CA LEU A 235 -3.74 -11.78 -10.49
C LEU A 235 -2.77 -11.36 -9.38
N PRO A 236 -2.85 -10.14 -8.85
CA PRO A 236 -1.97 -9.68 -7.78
C PRO A 236 -2.28 -10.42 -6.47
N LEU A 237 -1.23 -10.84 -5.77
CA LEU A 237 -1.29 -11.58 -4.51
C LEU A 237 -0.40 -10.89 -3.46
N VAL A 238 -0.86 -10.93 -2.21
CA VAL A 238 -0.11 -10.62 -1.00
C VAL A 238 -0.24 -11.80 -0.03
N VAL A 239 0.84 -12.15 0.65
CA VAL A 239 0.78 -12.99 1.85
C VAL A 239 0.44 -12.07 3.03
N GLY A 240 -0.85 -11.86 3.30
CA GLY A 240 -1.35 -10.83 4.22
C GLY A 240 -1.08 -11.13 5.69
N GLU A 241 -0.92 -12.41 6.02
CA GLU A 241 -0.49 -12.88 7.33
C GLU A 241 0.37 -14.13 7.16
N PHE A 242 1.42 -14.24 7.97
CA PHE A 242 2.22 -15.45 8.15
C PHE A 242 3.15 -15.29 9.34
N SER A 243 3.68 -16.41 9.80
CA SER A 243 4.65 -16.51 10.88
C SER A 243 5.55 -17.73 10.64
N GLN A 244 6.51 -17.99 11.53
CA GLN A 244 7.32 -19.22 11.48
C GLN A 244 6.66 -20.43 12.17
N THR A 245 5.59 -20.17 12.92
CA THR A 245 4.81 -21.15 13.67
C THR A 245 3.37 -20.68 13.84
N HIS A 246 2.41 -21.58 13.94
CA HIS A 246 1.03 -21.22 14.31
C HIS A 246 0.43 -22.32 15.17
N LYS A 247 -0.02 -21.96 16.38
CA LYS A 247 -0.62 -22.88 17.37
C LYS A 247 0.22 -24.14 17.61
N GLY A 248 1.55 -23.97 17.67
CA GLY A 248 2.52 -25.06 17.88
C GLY A 248 2.88 -25.88 16.63
N HIS A 249 2.36 -25.53 15.46
CA HIS A 249 2.71 -26.16 14.19
C HIS A 249 3.74 -25.33 13.41
N TYR A 250 4.61 -26.00 12.66
CA TYR A 250 5.63 -25.38 11.81
C TYR A 250 5.03 -24.71 10.57
N VAL A 251 5.57 -23.54 10.23
CA VAL A 251 5.27 -22.81 8.99
C VAL A 251 6.59 -22.49 8.28
N ASP A 252 6.67 -22.74 6.98
CA ASP A 252 7.90 -22.57 6.21
C ASP A 252 8.09 -21.10 5.76
N ALA A 253 8.27 -20.22 6.75
CA ALA A 253 8.42 -18.78 6.56
C ALA A 253 9.60 -18.40 5.66
N ASP A 254 10.69 -19.18 5.68
CA ASP A 254 11.86 -18.92 4.83
C ASP A 254 11.48 -19.07 3.36
N THR A 255 10.72 -20.10 3.01
CA THR A 255 10.22 -20.26 1.63
C THR A 255 9.15 -19.23 1.28
N ILE A 256 8.25 -18.87 2.21
CA ILE A 256 7.25 -17.81 1.98
C ILE A 256 7.97 -16.51 1.57
N MET A 257 8.98 -16.11 2.34
CA MET A 257 9.75 -14.88 2.08
C MET A 257 10.56 -14.97 0.78
N GLU A 258 11.23 -16.11 0.52
CA GLU A 258 12.00 -16.31 -0.72
C GLU A 258 11.12 -16.25 -1.96
N ARG A 259 10.02 -17.03 -2.01
CA ARG A 259 9.12 -17.03 -3.17
C ARG A 259 8.46 -15.67 -3.36
N SER A 260 8.12 -14.98 -2.27
CA SER A 260 7.56 -13.63 -2.33
C SER A 260 8.54 -12.63 -2.94
N VAL A 261 9.84 -12.71 -2.61
CA VAL A 261 10.86 -11.87 -3.26
C VAL A 261 11.07 -12.26 -4.71
N ALA A 262 11.25 -13.56 -5.00
CA ALA A 262 11.54 -14.06 -6.34
C ALA A 262 10.43 -13.77 -7.36
N LEU A 263 9.17 -13.69 -6.89
CA LEU A 263 7.99 -13.47 -7.74
C LEU A 263 7.37 -12.08 -7.59
N GLY A 264 7.97 -11.18 -6.79
CA GLY A 264 7.43 -9.82 -6.60
C GLY A 264 6.09 -9.77 -5.85
N VAL A 265 5.83 -10.74 -4.97
CA VAL A 265 4.62 -10.82 -4.14
C VAL A 265 4.86 -10.13 -2.80
N GLY A 266 3.87 -9.38 -2.32
CA GLY A 266 3.92 -8.68 -1.04
C GLY A 266 3.81 -9.66 0.14
N TYR A 267 4.35 -9.30 1.30
CA TYR A 267 4.10 -10.04 2.55
C TYR A 267 3.99 -9.12 3.76
N LEU A 268 3.20 -9.56 4.75
CA LEU A 268 2.97 -8.87 6.01
C LEU A 268 3.01 -9.87 7.17
N GLY A 269 4.02 -9.75 8.05
CA GLY A 269 4.17 -10.69 9.18
C GLY A 269 3.12 -10.50 10.26
N TRP A 270 2.59 -11.60 10.79
CA TRP A 270 1.74 -11.59 11.98
C TRP A 270 2.58 -11.90 13.23
N SER A 271 2.60 -11.07 14.25
CA SER A 271 2.20 -9.64 14.28
C SER A 271 3.13 -8.86 15.21
N TRP A 272 3.02 -7.53 15.26
CA TRP A 272 3.99 -6.70 15.99
C TRP A 272 4.17 -7.14 17.46
N SER A 273 3.09 -7.20 18.23
CA SER A 273 3.05 -7.72 19.59
C SER A 273 1.60 -7.90 20.05
N GLY A 274 1.40 -8.60 21.17
CA GLY A 274 0.11 -8.68 21.88
C GLY A 274 -0.71 -9.93 21.58
N ASN A 275 -0.10 -10.96 20.99
CA ASN A 275 -0.76 -12.25 20.83
C ASN A 275 -1.06 -12.90 22.19
N ASP A 276 -2.12 -13.71 22.25
CA ASP A 276 -2.46 -14.47 23.44
C ASP A 276 -1.56 -15.70 23.62
N ASN A 277 -1.72 -16.43 24.73
CA ASN A 277 -0.87 -17.58 25.05
C ASN A 277 -0.86 -18.69 23.98
N SER A 278 -1.89 -18.80 23.14
CA SER A 278 -1.97 -19.83 22.10
C SER A 278 -1.12 -19.49 20.87
N THR A 279 -0.76 -18.21 20.71
CA THR A 279 -0.01 -17.65 19.57
C THR A 279 1.08 -16.67 20.00
N ALA A 280 1.53 -16.71 21.26
CA ALA A 280 2.50 -15.76 21.81
C ALA A 280 3.86 -15.79 21.08
N ASP A 281 4.21 -16.93 20.47
CA ASP A 281 5.42 -17.10 19.67
C ASP A 281 5.37 -16.36 18.30
N LEU A 282 4.22 -15.79 17.95
CA LEU A 282 4.01 -14.96 16.77
C LEU A 282 4.30 -13.46 17.02
N ASP A 283 4.58 -13.05 18.27
CA ASP A 283 5.01 -11.67 18.55
C ASP A 283 6.37 -11.37 17.90
N ILE A 284 6.45 -10.29 17.13
CA ILE A 284 7.69 -9.82 16.47
C ILE A 284 8.59 -9.08 17.48
N ALA A 285 8.02 -8.09 18.17
CA ALA A 285 8.67 -7.35 19.23
C ALA A 285 8.06 -7.77 20.58
N LEU A 286 8.90 -8.28 21.48
CA LEU A 286 8.44 -8.70 22.79
C LEU A 286 8.10 -7.48 23.64
N ASP A 287 6.94 -7.52 24.33
CA ASP A 287 6.46 -6.45 25.21
C ASP A 287 6.44 -5.07 24.55
N TRP A 288 6.09 -5.00 23.26
CA TRP A 288 6.08 -3.75 22.47
C TRP A 288 7.44 -3.04 22.39
N ASN A 289 8.54 -3.73 22.72
CA ASN A 289 9.87 -3.14 22.74
C ASN A 289 10.63 -3.51 21.47
N ARG A 290 10.79 -2.54 20.57
CA ARG A 290 11.56 -2.72 19.32
C ARG A 290 12.97 -3.26 19.54
N ASN A 291 13.61 -2.95 20.67
CA ASN A 291 14.98 -3.40 20.95
C ASN A 291 15.04 -4.86 21.44
N THR A 292 13.91 -5.55 21.52
CA THR A 292 13.82 -6.93 22.01
C THR A 292 12.93 -7.74 21.05
N LEU A 293 13.49 -8.05 19.89
CA LEU A 293 12.83 -8.89 18.89
C LEU A 293 12.85 -10.37 19.32
N SER A 294 11.75 -11.08 19.05
CA SER A 294 11.68 -12.53 19.24
C SER A 294 12.50 -13.28 18.17
N THR A 295 12.53 -14.61 18.23
CA THR A 295 13.09 -15.44 17.14
C THR A 295 12.37 -15.15 15.81
N TRP A 296 11.05 -15.03 15.85
CA TRP A 296 10.24 -14.70 14.69
C TRP A 296 10.53 -13.29 14.19
N GLY A 297 10.57 -12.31 15.10
CA GLY A 297 10.86 -10.92 14.77
C GLY A 297 12.22 -10.74 14.11
N ASN A 298 13.26 -11.40 14.62
CA ASN A 298 14.58 -11.40 13.98
C ASN A 298 14.54 -12.01 12.57
N LYS A 299 13.78 -13.10 12.37
CA LYS A 299 13.64 -13.73 11.05
C LYS A 299 13.00 -12.78 10.03
N ILE A 300 11.83 -12.22 10.34
CA ILE A 300 11.13 -11.37 9.37
C ILE A 300 11.81 -10.02 9.12
N ILE A 301 12.42 -9.42 10.16
CA ILE A 301 13.06 -8.11 10.03
C ILE A 301 14.44 -8.22 9.39
N HIS A 302 15.30 -9.08 9.95
CA HIS A 302 16.73 -9.13 9.63
C HIS A 302 17.16 -10.35 8.81
N GLY A 303 16.32 -11.37 8.69
CA GLY A 303 16.63 -12.58 7.95
C GLY A 303 16.78 -12.34 6.44
N THR A 304 17.31 -13.34 5.75
CA THR A 304 17.35 -13.35 4.28
C THR A 304 15.94 -13.17 3.72
N ASN A 305 15.79 -12.31 2.71
CA ASN A 305 14.51 -11.88 2.14
C ASN A 305 13.62 -11.09 3.11
N GLY A 306 14.16 -10.68 4.27
CA GLY A 306 13.50 -9.90 5.30
C GLY A 306 13.21 -8.45 4.91
N ILE A 307 12.46 -7.78 5.80
CA ILE A 307 11.97 -6.42 5.59
C ILE A 307 13.15 -5.46 5.36
N MET A 308 14.18 -5.51 6.20
CA MET A 308 15.32 -4.59 6.08
C MET A 308 16.13 -4.77 4.81
N GLN A 309 16.08 -5.95 4.19
CA GLN A 309 16.82 -6.27 2.97
C GLN A 309 16.03 -5.89 1.70
N THR A 310 14.69 -5.98 1.74
CA THR A 310 13.87 -6.00 0.52
C THR A 310 12.80 -4.92 0.45
N SER A 311 12.53 -4.22 1.56
CA SER A 311 11.51 -3.18 1.60
C SER A 311 11.94 -1.92 0.86
N ILE A 312 11.06 -1.42 0.00
CA ILE A 312 11.19 -0.16 -0.73
C ILE A 312 9.95 0.67 -0.43
N LYS A 313 10.12 1.92 0.02
CA LYS A 313 8.99 2.81 0.31
C LYS A 313 8.17 3.09 -0.95
N ALA A 314 6.86 3.29 -0.78
CA ALA A 314 6.01 3.72 -1.88
C ALA A 314 6.48 5.08 -2.40
N SER A 315 6.49 5.25 -3.72
CA SER A 315 7.03 6.46 -4.35
C SER A 315 6.15 7.69 -4.09
N VAL A 316 4.90 7.51 -3.67
CA VAL A 316 4.02 8.60 -3.17
C VAL A 316 4.56 9.29 -1.91
N PHE A 317 5.49 8.64 -1.20
CA PHE A 317 6.23 9.23 -0.07
C PHE A 317 7.62 9.71 -0.46
N SER A 318 8.08 9.38 -1.66
CA SER A 318 9.22 10.09 -2.22
C SER A 318 8.72 11.50 -2.46
N THR A 319 9.17 12.43 -1.64
CA THR A 319 9.24 13.80 -2.11
C THR A 319 10.00 13.71 -3.44
N THR A 320 9.41 14.20 -4.52
CA THR A 320 10.21 15.10 -5.35
C THR A 320 10.67 16.17 -4.37
N GLU A 321 11.77 15.92 -3.64
CA GLU A 321 12.53 17.02 -3.09
C GLU A 321 12.68 17.93 -4.29
N PRO A 322 12.11 19.16 -4.27
CA PRO A 322 12.32 20.07 -5.37
C PRO A 322 13.83 20.08 -5.53
N PHE A 323 14.29 19.64 -6.71
CA PHE A 323 15.71 19.60 -6.97
C PHE A 323 16.24 20.98 -6.59
N PRO A 324 17.29 21.06 -5.76
CA PRO A 324 17.75 22.34 -5.24
C PRO A 324 17.89 23.33 -6.39
N ILE A 325 17.61 24.61 -6.18
CA ILE A 325 17.79 25.58 -7.27
C ILE A 325 19.30 25.67 -7.57
N CYS A 326 19.68 25.52 -8.84
CA CYS A 326 21.08 25.70 -9.26
C CYS A 326 21.53 27.11 -8.88
N LYS A 327 22.66 27.24 -8.17
CA LYS A 327 23.18 28.55 -7.74
C LYS A 327 23.93 29.27 -8.85
N LYS A 328 24.36 28.57 -9.90
CA LYS A 328 25.11 29.09 -11.03
C LYS A 328 24.38 28.81 -12.33
N SER A 329 24.29 29.82 -13.18
CA SER A 329 23.79 29.70 -14.56
C SER A 329 24.65 28.79 -15.43
N SER A 330 25.92 28.58 -15.07
CA SER A 330 26.81 27.64 -15.77
C SER A 330 26.50 26.17 -15.51
N SER A 331 25.57 25.88 -14.61
CA SER A 331 25.27 24.49 -14.20
C SER A 331 24.30 23.80 -15.15
N ASP A 332 23.65 24.57 -16.04
CA ASP A 332 22.79 24.15 -17.15
C ASP A 332 23.44 24.60 -18.49
N PRO A 333 24.48 23.90 -18.98
CA PRO A 333 25.21 24.30 -20.18
C PRO A 333 24.44 24.07 -21.49
N ASP A 334 23.40 23.25 -21.47
CA ASP A 334 22.54 22.90 -22.62
C ASP A 334 21.20 23.64 -22.62
N GLY A 335 20.85 24.34 -21.54
CA GLY A 335 19.71 25.24 -21.44
C GLY A 335 18.36 24.52 -21.34
N ASP A 336 18.35 23.29 -20.80
CA ASP A 336 17.16 22.45 -20.74
C ASP A 336 16.34 22.65 -19.44
N GLY A 337 16.80 23.56 -18.56
CA GLY A 337 16.19 23.87 -17.27
C GLY A 337 16.69 23.00 -16.12
N TRP A 338 17.65 22.10 -16.38
CA TRP A 338 18.27 21.24 -15.40
C TRP A 338 19.76 21.46 -15.33
N GLY A 339 20.31 21.43 -14.12
CA GLY A 339 21.74 21.53 -13.93
C GLY A 339 22.30 20.51 -12.96
N TRP A 340 23.63 20.53 -12.80
CA TRP A 340 24.35 19.67 -11.89
C TRP A 340 25.26 20.47 -10.95
N GLU A 341 24.96 20.46 -9.65
CA GLU A 341 25.73 21.15 -8.60
C GLU A 341 25.82 20.33 -7.32
N ASN A 342 26.93 20.44 -6.59
CA ASN A 342 27.10 19.79 -5.28
C ASN A 342 26.80 18.28 -5.29
N ASN A 343 27.19 17.58 -6.37
CA ASN A 343 26.94 16.15 -6.59
C ASN A 343 25.46 15.74 -6.65
N GLN A 344 24.57 16.64 -7.06
CA GLN A 344 23.16 16.33 -7.31
C GLN A 344 22.62 17.15 -8.48
N SER A 345 21.55 16.65 -9.10
CA SER A 345 20.76 17.44 -10.04
C SER A 345 20.11 18.61 -9.31
N CYS A 346 20.03 19.75 -9.99
CA CYS A 346 19.44 20.99 -9.51
C CYS A 346 18.50 21.54 -10.59
N GLN A 347 17.45 22.27 -10.23
CA GLN A 347 16.56 22.93 -11.18
C GLN A 347 16.95 24.38 -11.38
N MET A 348 16.91 24.87 -12.63
CA MET A 348 16.99 26.29 -12.89
C MET A 348 15.69 26.97 -12.39
N ASN A 349 15.82 28.08 -11.66
CA ASN A 349 14.76 28.78 -10.90
C ASN A 349 13.36 28.78 -11.60
N PRO A 350 12.26 28.38 -10.93
CA PRO A 350 10.96 28.09 -11.56
C PRO A 350 10.15 29.29 -12.07
N HIS A 351 10.70 30.51 -12.13
CA HIS A 351 9.93 31.67 -12.60
C HIS A 351 9.66 31.69 -14.12
N GLY A 352 10.25 30.76 -14.87
CA GLY A 352 10.06 30.64 -16.31
C GLY A 352 10.75 31.76 -17.11
N TYR A 353 10.64 31.67 -18.43
CA TYR A 353 11.20 32.66 -19.35
C TYR A 353 10.10 33.54 -19.92
N ALA A 354 10.36 34.85 -19.98
CA ALA A 354 9.57 35.78 -20.76
C ALA A 354 9.68 35.44 -22.26
N PRO A 355 8.71 35.84 -23.11
CA PRO A 355 8.72 35.56 -24.55
C PRO A 355 9.97 36.07 -25.30
N ASN A 356 10.72 36.99 -24.69
CA ASN A 356 11.98 37.54 -25.21
C ASN A 356 13.22 36.71 -24.83
N GLY A 357 13.05 35.59 -24.13
CA GLY A 357 14.12 34.65 -23.77
C GLY A 357 14.86 34.96 -22.46
N TYR A 358 14.46 36.00 -21.72
CA TYR A 358 15.03 36.34 -20.41
C TYR A 358 14.20 35.75 -19.27
N LEU A 359 14.83 35.43 -18.14
CA LEU A 359 14.14 34.90 -16.95
C LEU A 359 13.20 35.94 -16.34
N TYR A 360 12.10 35.52 -15.72
CA TYR A 360 11.32 36.42 -14.86
C TYR A 360 12.02 36.67 -13.52
N CYS A 361 11.91 37.90 -13.00
CA CYS A 361 12.44 38.27 -11.68
C CYS A 361 11.61 37.62 -10.56
N GLY A 362 12.27 37.04 -9.57
CA GLY A 362 11.64 36.44 -8.38
C GLY A 362 11.25 37.45 -7.30
N ASN A 363 11.81 38.67 -7.34
CA ASN A 363 11.50 39.73 -6.38
C ASN A 363 10.93 40.98 -7.06
N ALA A 364 9.79 41.48 -6.55
CA ALA A 364 9.13 42.68 -7.05
C ALA A 364 9.95 43.97 -6.89
N ASN A 365 11.00 43.96 -6.06
CA ASN A 365 11.92 45.09 -5.88
C ASN A 365 13.14 45.03 -6.80
N SER A 366 13.23 44.05 -7.70
CA SER A 366 14.38 43.88 -8.61
C SER A 366 14.40 44.93 -9.74
N ASP A 367 13.29 45.65 -9.95
CA ASP A 367 13.10 46.74 -10.93
C ASP A 367 12.81 48.08 -10.19
N PRO A 368 13.85 48.76 -9.68
CA PRO A 368 13.68 49.99 -8.89
C PRO A 368 13.31 51.22 -9.74
N ASP A 369 13.52 51.18 -11.05
CA ASP A 369 13.18 52.24 -12.00
C ASP A 369 11.87 52.02 -12.76
N GLY A 370 11.27 50.83 -12.63
CA GLY A 370 9.94 50.48 -13.13
C GLY A 370 9.88 50.30 -14.64
N ASP A 371 10.99 49.92 -15.28
CA ASP A 371 11.09 49.82 -16.74
C ASP A 371 10.71 48.42 -17.29
N GLY A 372 10.35 47.48 -16.40
CA GLY A 372 10.01 46.10 -16.70
C GLY A 372 11.22 45.16 -16.71
N TRP A 373 12.42 45.65 -16.45
CA TRP A 373 13.65 44.87 -16.31
C TRP A 373 14.20 44.97 -14.89
N GLY A 374 14.67 43.85 -14.37
CA GLY A 374 15.32 43.79 -13.07
C GLY A 374 16.71 43.19 -13.12
N TRP A 375 17.43 43.37 -12.02
CA TRP A 375 18.73 42.73 -11.80
C TRP A 375 18.74 41.98 -10.47
N GLU A 376 18.84 40.66 -10.51
CA GLU A 376 18.94 39.81 -9.33
C GLU A 376 19.94 38.68 -9.54
N ASN A 377 20.60 38.24 -8.48
CA ASN A 377 21.51 37.08 -8.51
C ASN A 377 22.56 37.12 -9.65
N ASN A 378 23.03 38.33 -10.02
CA ASN A 378 23.99 38.61 -11.09
C ASN A 378 23.52 38.32 -12.53
N TYR A 379 22.22 38.39 -12.82
CA TYR A 379 21.69 38.39 -14.19
C TYR A 379 20.57 39.42 -14.38
N SER A 380 20.32 39.79 -15.64
CA SER A 380 19.13 40.56 -16.04
C SER A 380 17.90 39.65 -16.08
N CYS A 381 16.80 40.11 -15.51
CA CYS A 381 15.50 39.43 -15.50
C CYS A 381 14.39 40.40 -15.94
N VAL A 382 13.22 39.86 -16.29
CA VAL A 382 12.03 40.60 -16.72
C VAL A 382 11.02 40.57 -15.58
N MET A 383 10.36 41.68 -15.29
CA MET A 383 9.28 41.67 -14.29
C MET A 383 8.06 40.88 -14.81
N PRO A 384 7.40 40.05 -13.98
CA PRO A 384 6.22 39.27 -14.39
C PRO A 384 5.04 40.09 -14.92
#